data_AF-A0A8T5QYT6-F1
#
_entry.id   AF-A0A8T5QYT6-F1
#
_cell.length_a   1.000
_cell.length_b   1.000
_cell.length_c   1.000
_cell.angle_alpha   90.00
_cell.angle_beta   90.00
_cell.angle_gamma   90.00
#
_symmetry.space_group_name_H-M   'P 1'
#
loop_
_entity.id
_entity.type
_entity.pdbx_description
1 polymer ?
#
loop_
_entity_poly.entity_id
_entity_poly.type
_entity_poly.pdbx_seq_one_letter_code
_entity_poly.pdbx_strand_id
1 'polypeptide(L)'
;MESLRMYLKERIHNKIVYLEEKISTNKTSLEILNELDLNKGNYIVKIKPSWSDQNLELIESVIEGTLEESIKEAEKVFKKENNLSKVSGVVYDVSILINNNSYPISGELWECFTEEFSKSNLH
;
A
#
# COMPACT_ATOMS: atom_id res chain seq x y z
N MET A 1 -37.55 -13.99 -27.00
CA MET A 1 -37.80 -12.62 -26.47
C MET A 1 -37.82 -12.62 -24.95
N GLU A 2 -38.65 -13.43 -24.28
CA GLU A 2 -38.71 -13.46 -22.80
C GLU A 2 -37.41 -13.92 -22.13
N SER A 3 -36.73 -14.93 -22.70
CA SER A 3 -35.42 -15.41 -22.21
C SER A 3 -34.33 -14.32 -22.26
N LEU A 4 -34.27 -13.55 -23.34
CA LEU A 4 -33.35 -12.41 -23.47
C LEU A 4 -33.67 -11.31 -22.45
N ARG A 5 -34.95 -11.04 -22.20
CA ARG A 5 -35.40 -10.04 -21.23
C ARG A 5 -35.03 -10.43 -19.80
N MET A 6 -35.24 -11.69 -19.43
CA MET A 6 -34.84 -12.20 -18.10
C MET A 6 -33.32 -12.14 -17.92
N TYR A 7 -32.56 -12.60 -18.92
CA TYR A 7 -31.10 -12.52 -18.89
C TYR A 7 -30.58 -11.08 -18.72
N LEU A 8 -31.15 -10.11 -19.43
CA LEU A 8 -30.77 -8.72 -19.29
C LEU A 8 -31.12 -8.15 -17.91
N LYS A 9 -32.30 -8.49 -17.38
CA LYS A 9 -32.70 -8.07 -16.03
C LYS A 9 -31.75 -8.61 -14.96
N GLU A 10 -31.39 -9.88 -15.03
CA GLU A 10 -30.45 -10.51 -14.11
C GLU A 10 -29.07 -9.85 -14.20
N ARG A 11 -28.56 -9.62 -15.43
CA ARG A 11 -27.27 -8.96 -15.62
C ARG A 11 -27.25 -7.53 -15.08
N ILE A 12 -28.33 -6.76 -15.30
CA ILE A 12 -28.47 -5.41 -14.75
C ILE A 12 -28.55 -5.47 -13.23
N HIS A 13 -29.34 -6.38 -12.66
CA HIS A 13 -29.47 -6.55 -11.22
C HIS A 13 -28.12 -6.87 -10.56
N ASN A 14 -27.40 -7.86 -11.08
CA ASN A 14 -26.07 -8.22 -10.57
C ASN A 14 -25.08 -7.05 -10.66
N LYS A 15 -25.19 -6.23 -11.72
CA LYS A 15 -24.37 -5.03 -11.86
C LYS A 15 -24.73 -3.95 -10.82
N ILE A 16 -26.01 -3.79 -10.51
CA ILE A 16 -26.48 -2.85 -9.46
C ILE A 16 -25.94 -3.29 -8.10
N VAL A 17 -26.14 -4.56 -7.72
CA VAL A 17 -25.67 -5.11 -6.44
C VAL A 17 -24.16 -4.90 -6.27
N TYR A 18 -23.37 -5.23 -7.29
CA TYR A 18 -21.93 -4.99 -7.28
C TYR A 18 -21.54 -3.51 -7.10
N LEU A 19 -22.30 -2.59 -7.70
CA LEU A 19 -22.05 -1.15 -7.56
C LEU A 19 -22.43 -0.65 -6.16
N GLU A 20 -23.51 -1.17 -5.58
CA GLU A 20 -23.92 -0.86 -4.21
C GLU A 20 -22.87 -1.30 -3.19
N GLU A 21 -22.33 -2.51 -3.34
CA GLU A 21 -21.21 -3.01 -2.52
C GLU A 21 -19.99 -2.08 -2.62
N LYS A 22 -19.60 -1.69 -3.85
CA LYS A 22 -18.50 -0.73 -4.06
C LYS A 22 -18.74 0.63 -3.40
N ILE A 23 -19.95 1.16 -3.51
CA ILE A 23 -20.32 2.43 -2.86
C ILE A 23 -20.19 2.29 -1.34
N SER A 24 -20.65 1.17 -0.78
CA SER A 24 -20.54 0.90 0.66
C SER A 24 -19.08 0.85 1.11
N THR A 25 -18.24 0.05 0.43
CA THR A 25 -16.80 -0.05 0.74
C THR A 25 -16.09 1.30 0.65
N ASN A 26 -16.42 2.11 -0.36
CA ASN A 26 -15.82 3.43 -0.53
C ASN A 26 -16.26 4.42 0.56
N LYS A 27 -17.53 4.38 1.00
CA LYS A 27 -18.01 5.21 2.11
C LYS A 27 -17.27 4.88 3.40
N THR A 28 -17.14 3.60 3.74
CA THR A 28 -16.37 3.17 4.91
C THR A 28 -14.91 3.59 4.83
N SER A 29 -14.30 3.51 3.64
CA SER A 29 -12.90 3.93 3.44
C SER A 29 -12.74 5.44 3.63
N LEU A 30 -13.72 6.27 3.22
CA LEU A 30 -13.73 7.71 3.45
C LEU A 30 -13.91 8.07 4.93
N GLU A 31 -14.78 7.35 5.65
CA GLU A 31 -14.96 7.52 7.09
C GLU A 31 -13.65 7.24 7.84
N ILE A 32 -12.99 6.12 7.52
CA ILE A 32 -11.69 5.79 8.11
C ILE A 32 -10.64 6.84 7.75
N LEU A 33 -10.58 7.31 6.49
CA LEU A 33 -9.62 8.33 6.07
C LEU A 33 -9.73 9.61 6.90
N ASN A 34 -10.95 10.04 7.25
CA ASN A 34 -11.16 11.23 8.06
C ASN A 34 -10.66 11.08 9.50
N GLU A 35 -10.59 9.85 10.01
CA GLU A 35 -10.13 9.52 11.36
C GLU A 35 -8.68 9.01 11.39
N LEU A 36 -8.06 8.84 10.22
CA LEU A 36 -6.76 8.22 10.06
C LEU A 36 -5.65 9.15 10.53
N ASP A 37 -4.97 8.77 11.61
CA ASP A 37 -3.68 9.35 11.97
C ASP A 37 -2.62 8.79 11.02
N LEU A 38 -2.16 9.58 10.05
CA LEU A 38 -1.09 9.16 9.13
C LEU A 38 0.20 8.82 9.87
N ASN A 39 0.40 9.26 11.10
CA ASN A 39 1.55 8.84 11.89
C ASN A 39 1.40 7.42 12.44
N LYS A 40 0.20 6.84 12.47
CA LYS A 40 -0.10 5.52 13.03
C LYS A 40 -1.12 4.79 12.14
N GLY A 41 -0.63 4.04 11.17
CA GLY A 41 -1.45 3.34 10.19
C GLY A 41 -0.89 1.97 9.82
N ASN A 42 -1.65 1.22 9.02
CA ASN A 42 -1.17 -0.02 8.43
C ASN A 42 -0.49 0.31 7.11
N TYR A 43 0.83 0.14 7.03
CA TYR A 43 1.60 0.43 5.84
C TYR A 43 2.04 -0.86 5.15
N ILE A 44 1.94 -0.86 3.83
CA ILE A 44 2.52 -1.86 2.96
C ILE A 44 3.79 -1.25 2.39
N VAL A 45 4.93 -1.83 2.73
CA VAL A 45 6.24 -1.40 2.21
C VAL A 45 6.78 -2.50 1.32
N LYS A 46 7.04 -2.14 0.07
CA LYS A 46 7.69 -2.98 -0.92
C LYS A 46 9.09 -2.45 -1.18
N ILE A 47 10.08 -3.31 -1.02
CA ILE A 47 11.47 -2.97 -1.31
C ILE A 47 11.90 -3.83 -2.50
N LYS A 48 12.31 -3.15 -3.57
CA LYS A 48 12.83 -3.79 -4.79
C LYS A 48 14.22 -3.25 -5.13
N PRO A 49 15.14 -4.05 -5.68
CA PRO A 49 16.39 -3.53 -6.21
C PRO A 49 16.14 -2.51 -7.32
N SER A 50 16.90 -1.42 -7.36
CA SER A 50 16.82 -0.42 -8.43
C SER A 50 17.47 -0.90 -9.73
N TRP A 51 18.25 -1.99 -9.66
CA TRP A 51 18.99 -2.59 -10.77
C TRP A 51 18.42 -3.98 -11.04
N SER A 52 18.07 -4.26 -12.31
CA SER A 52 17.45 -5.52 -12.76
C SER A 52 18.35 -6.75 -12.66
N ASP A 53 19.65 -6.55 -12.44
CA ASP A 53 20.67 -7.59 -12.71
C ASP A 53 21.16 -8.32 -11.45
N GLN A 54 20.63 -7.99 -10.28
CA GLN A 54 20.94 -8.73 -9.06
C GLN A 54 19.81 -9.74 -8.77
N ASN A 55 20.16 -11.00 -8.50
CA ASN A 55 19.25 -12.06 -8.04
C ASN A 55 18.71 -11.78 -6.61
N LEU A 56 18.35 -10.55 -6.32
CA LEU A 56 17.79 -10.15 -5.05
C LEU A 56 16.28 -10.34 -5.10
N GLU A 57 15.73 -10.94 -4.04
CA GLU A 57 14.31 -11.16 -3.92
C GLU A 57 13.59 -9.84 -3.56
N LEU A 58 12.48 -9.59 -4.26
CA LEU A 58 11.54 -8.55 -3.89
C LEU A 58 10.88 -8.93 -2.57
N ILE A 59 10.76 -7.97 -1.67
CA ILE A 59 10.05 -8.16 -0.40
C ILE A 59 8.86 -7.23 -0.32
N GLU A 60 7.73 -7.81 0.07
CA GLU A 60 6.52 -7.11 0.45
C GLU A 60 6.27 -7.39 1.94
N SER A 61 6.09 -6.34 2.73
CA SER A 61 5.77 -6.46 4.15
C SER A 61 4.62 -5.52 4.49
N VAL A 62 3.61 -6.07 5.17
CA VAL A 62 2.50 -5.30 5.75
C VAL A 62 2.80 -5.16 7.23
N ILE A 63 2.95 -3.92 7.68
CA ILE A 63 3.40 -3.61 9.03
C ILE A 63 2.44 -2.57 9.63
N GLU A 64 1.94 -2.90 10.83
CA GLU A 64 1.12 -1.99 11.63
C GLU A 64 2.03 -1.09 12.46
N GLY A 65 1.84 0.23 12.36
CA GLY A 65 2.60 1.19 13.15
C GLY A 65 2.80 2.53 12.45
N THR A 66 3.92 3.17 12.73
CA THR A 66 4.31 4.37 11.99
C THR A 66 4.85 4.01 10.60
N LEU A 67 4.83 4.97 9.68
CA LEU A 67 5.49 4.80 8.37
C LEU A 67 6.98 4.47 8.55
N GLU A 68 7.65 5.12 9.50
CA GLU A 68 9.05 4.89 9.83
C GLU A 68 9.33 3.46 10.32
N GLU A 69 8.55 2.97 11.29
CA GLU A 69 8.67 1.61 11.79
C GLU A 69 8.45 0.58 10.68
N SER A 70 7.48 0.85 9.82
CA SER A 70 7.15 -0.01 8.69
C SER A 70 8.30 -0.11 7.68
N ILE A 71 8.98 1.01 7.42
CA ILE A 71 10.18 1.03 6.56
C ILE A 71 11.33 0.27 7.23
N LYS A 72 11.62 0.56 8.50
CA LYS A 72 12.74 -0.06 9.24
C LYS A 72 12.62 -1.57 9.32
N GLU A 73 11.42 -2.09 9.57
CA GLU A 73 11.20 -3.52 9.64
C GLU A 73 11.21 -4.16 8.24
N ALA A 74 10.64 -3.51 7.21
CA ALA A 74 10.77 -3.97 5.83
C ALA A 74 12.24 -4.05 5.38
N GLU A 75 13.07 -3.07 5.74
CA GLU A 75 14.51 -3.08 5.46
C GLU A 75 15.24 -4.21 6.18
N LYS A 76 14.85 -4.51 7.41
CA LYS A 76 15.42 -5.60 8.20
C LYS A 76 15.10 -6.95 7.57
N VAL A 77 13.86 -7.15 7.12
CA VAL A 77 13.47 -8.34 6.34
C VAL A 77 14.26 -8.39 5.03
N PHE A 78 14.36 -7.27 4.31
CA PHE A 78 15.14 -7.17 3.07
C PHE A 78 16.60 -7.57 3.23
N LYS A 79 17.28 -7.05 4.26
CA LYS A 79 18.66 -7.42 4.59
C LYS A 79 18.79 -8.89 4.91
N LYS A 80 17.84 -9.45 5.66
CA LYS A 80 17.87 -10.84 6.10
C LYS A 80 17.71 -11.81 4.93
N GLU A 81 16.67 -11.66 4.12
CA GLU A 81 16.40 -12.59 3.02
C GLU A 81 17.47 -12.49 1.91
N ASN A 82 18.06 -11.30 1.73
CA ASN A 82 19.10 -11.09 0.72
C ASN A 82 20.54 -11.20 1.25
N ASN A 83 20.74 -11.56 2.52
CA ASN A 83 22.05 -11.63 3.18
C ASN A 83 22.90 -10.34 3.01
N LEU A 84 22.27 -9.17 3.13
CA LEU A 84 22.91 -7.86 2.96
C LEU A 84 23.22 -7.21 4.31
N SER A 85 24.36 -6.50 4.40
CA SER A 85 24.71 -5.70 5.57
C SER A 85 24.06 -4.30 5.58
N LYS A 86 23.70 -3.79 4.41
CA LYS A 86 23.06 -2.48 4.22
C LYS A 86 22.03 -2.53 3.10
N VAL A 87 21.03 -1.66 3.18
CA VAL A 87 20.06 -1.42 2.11
C VAL A 87 20.59 -0.27 1.25
N SER A 88 20.90 -0.52 -0.01
CA SER A 88 21.39 0.51 -0.94
C SER A 88 21.05 0.12 -2.38
N GLY A 89 20.74 1.10 -3.24
CA GLY A 89 20.33 0.83 -4.61
C GLY A 89 19.00 0.08 -4.68
N VAL A 90 18.03 0.50 -3.87
CA VAL A 90 16.67 -0.03 -3.84
C VAL A 90 15.67 1.07 -4.13
N VAL A 91 14.48 0.68 -4.56
CA VAL A 91 13.31 1.53 -4.72
C VAL A 91 12.27 1.07 -3.70
N TYR A 92 11.68 2.04 -3.01
CA TYR A 92 10.57 1.82 -2.10
C TYR A 92 9.27 2.07 -2.85
N ASP A 93 8.31 1.18 -2.68
CA ASP A 93 6.92 1.37 -3.08
C ASP A 93 6.08 1.22 -1.81
N VAL A 94 5.47 2.33 -1.39
CA VAL A 94 4.82 2.44 -0.10
C VAL A 94 3.36 2.78 -0.31
N SER A 95 2.50 2.02 0.36
CA SER A 95 1.06 2.24 0.35
C SER A 95 0.51 2.18 1.76
N ILE A 96 -0.57 2.91 2.02
CA ILE A 96 -1.36 2.78 3.24
C ILE A 96 -2.53 1.84 2.99
N LEU A 97 -2.82 0.97 3.95
CA LEU A 97 -3.91 0.01 3.92
C LEU A 97 -5.10 0.58 4.69
N ILE A 98 -6.19 0.88 3.98
CA ILE A 98 -7.44 1.37 4.55
C ILE A 98 -8.54 0.40 4.13
N ASN A 99 -9.18 -0.28 5.09
CA ASN A 99 -10.26 -1.24 4.85
C ASN A 99 -9.91 -2.30 3.78
N ASN A 100 -8.72 -2.91 3.90
CA ASN A 100 -8.15 -3.88 2.95
C ASN A 100 -7.88 -3.33 1.53
N ASN A 101 -8.07 -2.03 1.30
CA ASN A 101 -7.69 -1.36 0.07
C ASN A 101 -6.32 -0.69 0.25
N SER A 102 -5.44 -0.91 -0.72
CA SER A 102 -4.11 -0.32 -0.75
C SER A 102 -4.16 1.01 -1.51
N TYR A 103 -3.67 2.07 -0.89
CA TYR A 103 -3.57 3.40 -1.47
C TYR A 103 -2.10 3.82 -1.51
N PRO A 104 -1.50 4.00 -2.70
CA PRO A 104 -0.10 4.38 -2.81
C PRO A 104 0.13 5.78 -2.23
N ILE A 105 1.20 5.94 -1.46
CA ILE A 105 1.68 7.25 -1.04
C ILE A 105 2.27 7.93 -2.29
N SER A 106 1.87 9.17 -2.55
CA SER A 106 2.38 9.91 -3.71
C SER A 106 3.89 10.17 -3.56
N GLY A 107 4.59 10.30 -4.69
CA GLY A 107 6.02 10.64 -4.71
C GLY A 107 6.32 11.94 -3.96
N GLU A 108 5.44 12.93 -4.04
CA GLU A 108 5.57 14.21 -3.33
C GLU A 108 5.52 14.04 -1.80
N LEU A 109 4.59 13.23 -1.29
CA LEU A 109 4.50 12.93 0.14
C LEU A 109 5.71 12.11 0.61
N TRP A 110 6.18 11.21 -0.24
CA TRP A 110 7.39 10.43 0.01
C TRP A 110 8.63 11.33 0.08
N GLU A 111 8.79 12.28 -0.83
CA GLU A 111 9.88 13.26 -0.84
C GLU A 111 9.90 14.07 0.47
N CYS A 112 8.77 14.64 0.87
CA CYS A 112 8.62 15.34 2.16
C CYS A 112 9.05 14.47 3.35
N PHE A 113 8.59 13.22 3.40
CA PHE A 113 8.98 12.28 4.46
C PHE A 113 10.50 12.03 4.46
N THR A 114 11.10 11.77 3.30
CA THR A 114 12.54 11.50 3.20
C THR A 114 13.40 12.69 3.57
N GLU A 115 12.96 13.92 3.30
CA GLU A 115 13.65 15.14 3.73
C GLU A 115 13.62 15.33 5.24
N GLU A 116 12.49 15.06 5.89
CA GLU A 116 12.37 15.15 7.36
C GLU A 116 13.11 14.02 8.06
N PHE A 117 13.05 12.81 7.51
CA PHE A 117 13.72 11.63 8.03
C PHE A 117 15.25 11.73 7.94
N SER A 118 15.76 12.29 6.84
CA SER A 118 17.21 12.52 6.67
C SER A 118 17.74 13.59 7.62
N LYS A 119 16.95 14.65 7.91
CA LYS A 119 17.30 15.66 8.91
C LYS A 119 17.30 15.10 10.33
N SER A 120 16.38 14.17 10.65
CA SER A 120 16.24 13.57 11.98
C SER A 120 17.33 12.55 12.32
N ASN A 121 17.91 11.87 11.32
CA ASN A 121 19.02 10.92 11.50
C ASN A 121 20.43 11.55 11.36
N LEU A 122 20.51 12.89 11.30
CA LEU A 122 21.76 13.66 11.29
C LEU A 122 22.21 14.11 12.69
N HIS A 123 21.62 13.57 13.76
CA HIS A 123 21.98 13.84 15.16
C HIS A 123 22.45 12.61 15.92
#